data_AF-A0A5E4NPF4-F1
#
_entry.id   AF-A0A5E4NPF4-F1
#
_cell.length_a   1.000
_cell.length_b   1.000
_cell.length_c   1.000
_cell.angle_alpha   90.00
_cell.angle_beta   90.00
_cell.angle_gamma   90.00
#
_symmetry.space_group_name_H-M   'P 1'
#
loop_
_entity.id
_entity.type
_entity.pdbx_description
1 polymer ?
#
loop_
_entity_poly.entity_id
_entity_poly.type
_entity_poly.pdbx_seq_one_letter_code
_entity_poly.pdbx_strand_id
1 'polypeptide(L)'
;MIDPIFIKHWSSRVSQFVYNYQIHFDNPMYLLWPDGVRHDDVLLFLSDAPPYVKKVCTTIKALYSKMTHVICIARGLRRLTENIRSHIPRVDELVAKGQQVFLKTPSRVLLFKTEALPPAPVLTC
;
A
#
# COMPACT_ATOMS: atom_id res chain seq x y z
N MET A 1 -6.44 -23.50 14.53
CA MET A 1 -5.16 -23.40 15.27
C MET A 1 -4.08 -23.12 14.23
N ILE A 2 -3.43 -21.95 14.26
CA ILE A 2 -2.46 -21.54 13.21
C ILE A 2 -1.08 -22.14 13.54
N ASP A 3 -0.43 -22.71 12.54
CA ASP A 3 0.83 -23.45 12.68
C ASP A 3 2.00 -22.56 13.17
N PRO A 4 2.81 -22.97 14.18
CA PRO A 4 3.90 -22.16 14.73
C PRO A 4 5.00 -21.82 13.72
N ILE A 5 5.20 -22.69 12.71
CA ILE A 5 6.17 -22.50 11.63
C ILE A 5 5.73 -21.34 10.72
N PHE A 6 4.44 -21.24 10.41
CA PHE A 6 3.87 -20.16 9.62
C PHE A 6 4.04 -18.81 10.34
N ILE A 7 3.85 -18.79 11.67
CA ILE A 7 4.03 -17.58 12.49
C ILE A 7 5.50 -17.13 12.52
N LYS A 8 6.47 -18.05 12.69
CA LYS A 8 7.90 -17.72 12.67
C LYS A 8 8.37 -17.21 11.31
N HIS A 9 7.94 -17.87 10.23
CA HIS A 9 8.27 -17.45 8.87
C HIS A 9 7.70 -16.08 8.52
N TRP A 10 6.45 -15.82 8.94
CA TRP A 10 5.79 -14.53 8.76
C TRP A 10 6.47 -13.43 9.59
N SER A 11 6.87 -13.72 10.83
CA SER A 11 7.64 -12.80 11.69
C SER A 11 8.99 -12.43 11.08
N SER A 12 9.73 -13.41 10.56
CA SER A 12 11.03 -13.20 9.90
C SER A 12 10.89 -12.33 8.64
N ARG A 13 9.88 -12.62 7.81
CA ARG A 13 9.63 -11.89 6.56
C ARG A 13 9.15 -10.45 6.82
N VAL A 14 8.36 -10.22 7.87
CA VAL A 14 7.98 -8.87 8.32
C VAL A 14 9.21 -8.10 8.84
N SER A 15 10.11 -8.76 9.57
CA SER A 15 11.32 -8.13 10.09
C SER A 15 12.29 -7.71 8.98
N GLN A 16 12.50 -8.57 7.97
CA GLN A 16 13.27 -8.22 6.77
C GLN A 16 12.64 -7.07 5.99
N PHE A 17 11.31 -7.06 5.86
CA PHE A 17 10.61 -5.96 5.22
C PHE A 17 10.81 -4.63 5.96
N VAL A 18 10.68 -4.62 7.30
CA VAL A 18 10.92 -3.44 8.14
C VAL A 18 12.35 -2.92 7.94
N TYR A 19 13.34 -3.81 7.97
CA TYR A 19 14.75 -3.45 7.81
C TYR A 19 15.04 -2.85 6.43
N ASN A 20 14.53 -3.48 5.37
CA ASN A 20 14.69 -2.97 4.00
C ASN A 20 14.02 -1.60 3.81
N TYR A 21 12.82 -1.42 4.36
CA TYR A 21 12.10 -0.15 4.28
C TYR A 21 12.84 0.97 5.00
N GLN A 22 13.47 0.66 6.12
CA GLN A 22 14.25 1.62 6.88
C GLN A 22 15.52 2.04 6.14
N ILE A 23 16.26 1.11 5.52
CA ILE A 23 17.40 1.46 4.65
C ILE A 23 16.97 2.42 3.54
N HIS A 24 15.83 2.15 2.89
CA HIS A 24 15.30 3.04 1.85
C HIS A 24 14.92 4.43 2.37
N PHE A 25 14.56 4.54 3.65
CA PHE A 25 14.26 5.82 4.29
C PHE A 25 15.52 6.57 4.73
N ASP A 26 16.55 5.86 5.22
CA ASP A 26 17.77 6.49 5.74
C ASP A 26 18.71 6.96 4.61
N ASN A 27 18.75 6.27 3.46
CA ASN A 27 19.55 6.68 2.30
C ASN A 27 19.36 8.14 1.85
N PRO A 28 18.13 8.64 1.63
CA PRO A 28 17.92 10.05 1.29
C PRO A 28 18.25 10.99 2.46
N MET A 29 18.19 10.53 3.72
CA MET A 29 18.56 11.36 4.86
C MET A 29 20.07 11.62 4.91
N TYR A 30 20.89 10.61 4.59
CA TYR A 30 22.34 10.78 4.42
C TYR A 30 22.70 11.66 3.22
N LEU A 31 21.86 11.67 2.18
CA LEU A 31 22.02 12.59 1.04
C LEU A 31 21.69 14.04 1.42
N LEU A 32 20.65 14.25 2.23
CA LEU A 32 20.23 15.58 2.70
C LEU A 32 21.17 16.16 3.76
N TRP A 33 21.72 15.32 4.63
CA TRP A 33 22.65 15.70 5.69
C TRP A 33 23.89 14.78 5.72
N PRO A 34 24.91 15.08 4.92
CA PRO A 34 26.12 14.26 4.86
C PRO A 34 26.94 14.30 6.15
N ASP A 35 26.84 15.40 6.93
CA ASP A 35 27.54 15.57 8.21
C ASP A 35 26.86 14.85 9.39
N GLY A 36 25.70 14.22 9.14
CA GLY A 36 24.93 13.47 10.14
C GLY A 36 23.44 13.74 10.04
N VAL A 37 22.63 12.68 10.05
CA VAL A 37 21.17 12.77 9.92
C VAL A 37 20.57 13.57 11.08
N ARG A 38 19.86 14.65 10.75
CA ARG A 38 19.20 15.51 11.72
C ARG A 38 17.79 15.00 12.02
N HIS A 39 17.70 14.00 12.90
CA HIS A 39 16.44 13.32 13.22
C HIS A 39 15.32 14.24 13.72
N ASP A 40 15.67 15.32 14.42
CA ASP A 40 14.72 16.26 15.00
C ASP A 40 14.12 17.25 13.99
N ASP A 41 14.74 17.39 12.82
CA ASP A 41 14.29 18.32 11.76
C ASP A 41 13.35 17.64 10.75
N VAL A 42 13.16 16.33 10.86
CA VAL A 42 12.19 15.58 10.06
C VAL A 42 10.80 15.70 10.71
N LEU A 43 10.01 16.65 10.22
CA LEU A 43 8.71 16.99 10.82
C LEU A 43 7.52 16.21 10.23
N LEU A 44 7.60 15.84 8.95
CA LEU A 44 6.46 15.25 8.23
C LEU A 44 6.89 14.05 7.40
N PHE A 45 6.18 12.95 7.57
CA PHE A 45 6.30 11.77 6.71
C PHE A 45 4.96 11.44 6.08
N LEU A 46 4.88 11.56 4.76
CA LEU A 46 3.71 11.23 3.99
C LEU A 46 3.91 9.85 3.36
N SER A 47 3.08 8.86 3.74
CA SER A 47 3.13 7.55 3.10
C SER A 47 1.76 7.02 2.74
N ASP A 48 1.67 6.34 1.60
CA ASP A 48 0.53 5.48 1.34
C ASP A 48 0.68 4.22 2.18
N ALA A 49 0.22 4.26 3.43
CA ALA A 49 0.30 3.16 4.41
C ALA A 49 -0.82 2.07 4.35
N PRO A 50 -0.66 0.96 3.59
CA PRO A 50 -1.39 -0.27 3.85
C PRO A 50 -1.09 -0.78 5.28
N PRO A 51 -1.88 -1.72 5.83
CA PRO A 51 -1.83 -2.10 7.25
C PRO A 51 -0.43 -2.45 7.79
N TYR A 52 0.44 -3.05 6.96
CA TYR A 52 1.80 -3.42 7.36
C TYR A 52 2.76 -2.22 7.45
N VAL A 53 2.59 -1.18 6.63
CA VAL A 53 3.41 0.04 6.67
C VAL A 53 3.19 0.81 7.97
N LYS A 54 2.01 0.70 8.59
CA LYS A 54 1.76 1.30 9.90
C LYS A 54 2.74 0.82 10.97
N LYS A 55 3.06 -0.47 11.00
CA LYS A 55 4.03 -1.05 11.95
C LYS A 55 5.44 -0.53 11.70
N VAL A 56 5.81 -0.35 10.43
CA VAL A 56 7.09 0.24 10.06
C VAL A 56 7.15 1.70 10.48
N CYS A 57 6.09 2.47 10.21
CA CYS A 57 6.02 3.89 10.56
C CYS A 57 6.08 4.11 12.07
N THR A 58 5.53 3.21 12.89
CA THR A 58 5.68 3.29 14.35
C THR A 58 7.14 3.10 14.79
N THR A 59 7.89 2.20 14.14
CA THR A 59 9.32 2.02 14.40
C THR A 59 10.12 3.24 13.95
N ILE A 60 9.84 3.78 12.77
CA ILE A 60 10.50 4.99 12.26
C ILE A 60 10.20 6.19 13.16
N LYS A 61 8.96 6.35 13.63
CA LYS A 61 8.59 7.43 14.56
C LYS A 61 9.35 7.35 15.88
N ALA A 62 9.74 6.15 16.34
CA ALA A 62 10.57 6.02 17.54
C ALA A 62 12.00 6.57 17.33
N LEU A 63 12.50 6.52 16.09
CA LEU A 63 13.81 7.06 15.71
C LEU A 63 13.76 8.56 15.39
N TYR A 64 12.63 9.03 14.84
CA TYR A 64 12.38 10.43 14.50
C TYR A 64 11.26 10.99 15.38
N SER A 65 11.60 11.32 16.63
CA SER A 65 10.64 11.60 17.71
C SER A 65 9.67 12.76 17.42
N LYS A 66 10.11 13.78 16.67
CA LYS A 66 9.32 14.96 16.27
C LYS A 66 8.52 14.76 14.97
N MET A 67 8.65 13.61 14.34
CA MET A 67 8.03 13.34 13.03
C MET A 67 6.55 13.00 13.16
N THR A 68 5.71 13.73 12.42
CA THR A 68 4.30 13.41 12.24
C THR A 68 4.11 12.53 11.01
N HIS A 69 3.64 11.30 11.23
CA HIS A 69 3.27 10.41 10.14
C HIS A 69 1.84 10.72 9.66
N VAL A 70 1.73 11.17 8.41
CA VAL A 70 0.45 11.38 7.73
C VAL A 70 0.28 10.30 6.69
N ILE A 71 -0.84 9.59 6.78
CA ILE A 71 -1.24 8.65 5.74
C ILE A 71 -1.77 9.46 4.56
N CYS A 72 -1.36 9.11 3.34
CA CYS A 72 -1.72 9.80 2.09
C CYS A 72 -3.15 10.38 2.10
N ILE A 73 -3.28 11.68 1.78
CA ILE A 73 -4.56 12.41 1.75
C ILE A 73 -5.59 11.67 0.89
N ALA A 74 -5.15 11.07 -0.22
CA ALA A 74 -6.01 10.27 -1.09
C ALA A 74 -6.68 9.10 -0.35
N ARG A 75 -5.98 8.47 0.60
CA ARG A 75 -6.58 7.43 1.46
C ARG A 75 -7.59 8.02 2.45
N GLY A 76 -7.34 9.21 3.00
CA GLY A 76 -8.30 9.93 3.83
C GLY A 76 -9.59 10.24 3.06
N LEU A 77 -9.45 10.82 1.87
CA LEU A 77 -10.56 11.12 0.96
C LEU A 77 -11.32 9.87 0.53
N ARG A 78 -10.62 8.77 0.23
CA ARG A 78 -11.26 7.49 -0.09
C ARG A 78 -12.13 6.99 1.05
N ARG A 79 -11.61 6.99 2.29
CA ARG A 79 -12.37 6.57 3.48
C ARG A 79 -13.59 7.45 3.74
N LEU A 80 -13.44 8.76 3.57
CA LEU A 80 -14.56 9.69 3.65
C LEU A 80 -15.63 9.35 2.61
N THR A 81 -15.21 9.09 1.37
CA THR A 81 -16.11 8.73 0.27
C THR A 81 -16.80 7.38 0.52
N GLU A 82 -16.07 6.37 1.00
CA GLU A 82 -16.63 5.07 1.42
C GLU A 82 -17.67 5.25 2.53
N ASN A 83 -17.40 6.12 3.50
CA ASN A 83 -18.35 6.43 4.57
C ASN A 83 -19.59 7.17 4.06
N ILE A 84 -19.45 8.10 3.11
CA ILE A 84 -20.63 8.76 2.50
C ILE A 84 -21.45 7.74 1.68
N ARG A 85 -20.77 6.85 0.94
CA ARG A 85 -21.43 5.80 0.15
C ARG A 85 -22.20 4.80 1.00
N SER A 86 -21.70 4.45 2.18
CA SER A 86 -22.42 3.55 3.09
C SER A 86 -23.79 4.08 3.53
N HIS A 87 -24.00 5.40 3.49
CA HIS A 87 -25.28 6.03 3.80
C HIS A 87 -26.23 6.12 2.58
N ILE A 88 -25.72 5.93 1.36
CA ILE A 88 -26.51 6.02 0.12
C ILE A 88 -26.22 4.79 -0.77
N PRO A 89 -26.74 3.60 -0.41
CA PRO A 89 -26.43 2.34 -1.10
C PRO A 89 -26.88 2.33 -2.58
N ARG A 90 -27.84 3.19 -2.93
CA ARG A 90 -28.34 3.35 -4.32
C ARG A 90 -27.26 3.85 -5.29
N VAL A 91 -26.28 4.62 -4.80
CA VAL A 91 -25.12 5.05 -5.61
C VAL A 91 -24.24 3.85 -5.93
N ASP A 92 -23.99 2.96 -4.97
CA ASP A 92 -23.21 1.75 -5.20
C ASP A 92 -23.92 0.78 -6.16
N GLU A 93 -25.25 0.67 -6.07
CA GLU A 93 -26.04 -0.10 -7.03
C GLU A 93 -25.91 0.45 -8.46
N LEU A 94 -26.05 1.76 -8.64
CA LEU A 94 -25.89 2.42 -9.94
C LEU A 94 -24.49 2.18 -10.51
N VAL A 95 -23.45 2.36 -9.69
CA VAL A 95 -22.07 2.10 -10.08
C VAL A 95 -21.88 0.64 -10.47
N ALA A 96 -22.42 -0.31 -9.71
CA ALA A 96 -22.34 -1.74 -10.01
C ALA A 96 -23.04 -2.09 -11.33
N LYS A 97 -24.23 -1.54 -11.59
CA LYS A 97 -24.94 -1.72 -12.87
C LYS A 97 -24.15 -1.14 -14.04
N GLY A 98 -23.58 0.05 -13.88
CA GLY A 98 -22.69 0.65 -14.88
C GLY A 98 -21.47 -0.23 -15.15
N GLN A 99 -20.79 -0.70 -14.10
CA GLN A 99 -19.65 -1.61 -14.23
C GLN A 99 -20.04 -2.92 -14.92
N GLN A 100 -21.22 -3.48 -14.67
CA GLN A 100 -21.72 -4.67 -15.36
C GLN A 100 -21.89 -4.44 -16.86
N VAL A 101 -22.40 -3.27 -17.27
CA VAL A 101 -22.51 -2.89 -18.69
C VAL A 101 -21.11 -2.84 -19.33
N PHE A 102 -20.15 -2.18 -18.67
CA PHE A 102 -18.79 -2.03 -19.19
C PHE A 102 -17.93 -3.31 -19.14
N LEU A 103 -18.17 -4.22 -18.19
CA LEU A 103 -17.49 -5.51 -18.11
C LEU A 103 -17.95 -6.47 -19.21
N LYS A 104 -19.22 -6.37 -19.62
CA LYS A 104 -19.79 -7.20 -20.69
C LYS A 104 -19.67 -6.57 -22.08
N THR A 105 -19.09 -5.38 -22.19
CA THR A 105 -18.99 -4.70 -23.49
C THR A 105 -18.06 -5.49 -24.42
N PRO A 106 -18.53 -5.94 -25.60
CA PRO A 106 -17.76 -6.79 -26.49
C PRO A 106 -16.46 -6.15 -26.98
N SER A 107 -16.41 -4.81 -27.10
CA SER A 107 -15.19 -4.08 -27.45
C SER A 107 -14.07 -4.22 -26.41
N ARG A 108 -14.40 -4.20 -25.10
CA ARG A 108 -13.42 -4.41 -24.03
C ARG A 108 -12.93 -5.85 -23.95
N VAL A 109 -13.83 -6.81 -24.14
CA VAL A 109 -13.47 -8.24 -24.15
C VAL A 109 -12.58 -8.54 -25.36
N LEU A 110 -12.88 -7.95 -26.51
CA LEU A 110 -12.06 -8.07 -27.71
C LEU A 110 -10.67 -7.46 -27.47
N LEU A 111 -10.60 -6.21 -27.00
CA LEU A 111 -9.33 -5.54 -26.69
C LEU A 111 -8.48 -6.34 -25.68
N PHE A 112 -9.09 -6.89 -24.63
CA PHE A 112 -8.37 -7.72 -23.65
C PHE A 112 -7.84 -9.03 -24.26
N LYS A 113 -8.60 -9.67 -25.16
CA LYS A 113 -8.13 -10.85 -25.89
C LYS A 113 -7.02 -10.53 -26.89
N THR A 114 -7.00 -9.32 -27.45
CA THR A 114 -5.99 -8.90 -28.43
C THR A 114 -4.69 -8.45 -27.75
N GLU A 115 -4.77 -7.73 -26.62
CA GLU A 115 -3.62 -7.06 -25.99
C GLU A 115 -3.08 -7.76 -24.73
N ALA A 116 -3.90 -8.58 -24.06
CA ALA A 116 -3.55 -9.19 -22.78
C ALA A 116 -3.58 -10.73 -22.85
N LEU A 117 -2.83 -11.31 -23.79
CA LEU A 117 -2.57 -12.74 -23.76
C LEU A 117 -1.74 -13.07 -22.49
N PRO A 118 -2.15 -14.04 -21.66
CA PRO A 118 -1.28 -14.54 -20.61
C PRO A 118 -0.02 -15.14 -21.25
N PRO A 119 1.17 -14.98 -20.64
CA PRO A 119 2.36 -15.68 -21.09
C PRO A 119 2.07 -17.18 -21.11
N ALA A 120 2.57 -17.88 -22.15
CA ALA A 120 2.32 -19.30 -22.35
C ALA A 120 2.56 -20.10 -21.05
N PRO A 121 1.70 -21.10 -20.74
CA PRO A 121 1.85 -21.88 -19.53
C PRO A 121 3.23 -22.53 -19.50
N VAL A 122 4.05 -22.14 -18.51
CA VAL A 122 5.34 -22.80 -18.26
C VAL A 122 5.01 -24.18 -17.71
N LEU A 123 5.26 -25.21 -18.52
CA LEU A 123 5.27 -26.59 -18.05
C LEU A 123 6.46 -26.74 -17.09
N THR A 124 6.22 -26.61 -15.78
CA THR A 124 7.15 -27.15 -14.79
C THR A 124 6.96 -28.66 -14.73
N CYS A 125 7.83 -29.38 -15.42
CA CYS A 125 8.13 -30.78 -15.16
C CYS A 125 8.93 -30.92 -13.86
#